data_AF-A0A928ZRW6-F1
#
_entry.id   AF-A0A928ZRW6-F1
#
_cell.length_a   1.000
_cell.length_b   1.000
_cell.length_c   1.000
_cell.angle_alpha   90.00
_cell.angle_beta   90.00
_cell.angle_gamma   90.00
#
_symmetry.space_group_name_H-M   'P 1'
#
loop_
_entity.id
_entity.type
_entity.pdbx_description
1 polymer ?
#
loop_
_entity_poly.entity_id
_entity_poly.type
_entity_poly.pdbx_seq_one_letter_code
_entity_poly.pdbx_strand_id
1 'polypeptide(L)' 'MTLDKHKLDGIEQITDKTLPAEKFEKLLTDAGYQRLGSAPAKGKRVKIWWRHDIYRRIESIYSPDEAVAITAYHIEQS' A
#
# COMPACT_ATOMS: atom_id res chain seq x y z
N MET A 1 -8.54 2.74 8.49
CA MET A 1 -8.86 3.37 7.19
C MET A 1 -8.22 4.74 7.26
N THR A 2 -7.04 4.85 6.67
CA THR A 2 -6.10 5.97 6.86
C THR A 2 -5.21 6.15 5.63
N LEU A 3 -5.65 5.71 4.44
CA LEU A 3 -4.86 5.82 3.21
C LEU A 3 -4.58 7.29 2.85
N ASP A 4 -5.48 8.19 3.22
CA ASP A 4 -5.41 9.64 3.10
C ASP A 4 -4.36 10.30 4.01
N LYS A 5 -3.85 9.59 5.02
CA LYS A 5 -2.99 10.18 6.06
C LYS A 5 -1.50 10.11 5.75
N HIS A 6 -1.10 9.30 4.80
CA HIS A 6 0.30 9.00 4.54
C HIS A 6 0.70 9.42 3.13
N LYS A 7 1.75 10.23 3.03
CA LYS A 7 2.37 10.54 1.75
C LYS A 7 3.27 9.38 1.33
N LEU A 8 3.04 8.88 0.11
CA LEU A 8 3.86 7.83 -0.51
C LEU A 8 4.83 8.50 -1.49
N ASP A 9 6.07 8.01 -1.54
CA ASP A 9 7.10 8.60 -2.39
C ASP A 9 6.78 8.25 -3.86
N GLY A 10 6.91 9.19 -4.79
CA GLY A 10 6.60 8.95 -6.20
C GLY A 10 5.11 8.87 -6.56
N ILE A 11 4.20 9.03 -5.60
CA ILE A 11 2.75 8.99 -5.80
C ILE A 11 2.15 10.31 -5.30
N GLU A 12 1.20 10.87 -6.06
CA GLU A 12 0.44 12.03 -5.62
C GLU A 12 -0.31 11.75 -4.30
N GLN A 13 -0.61 12.79 -3.53
CA GLN A 13 -1.28 12.63 -2.26
C GLN A 13 -2.66 11.99 -2.48
N ILE A 14 -2.84 10.77 -1.94
CA ILE A 14 -4.15 10.13 -1.91
C ILE A 14 -5.04 10.90 -0.95
N THR A 15 -6.23 11.28 -1.39
CA THR A 15 -7.22 12.02 -0.58
C THR A 15 -8.32 11.13 -0.02
N ASP A 16 -8.51 9.94 -0.59
CA ASP A 16 -9.50 8.96 -0.14
C ASP A 16 -9.00 8.16 1.06
N LYS A 17 -9.89 7.88 2.03
CA LYS A 17 -9.56 7.08 3.23
C LYS A 17 -9.25 5.61 2.91
N THR A 18 -9.76 5.13 1.79
CA THR A 18 -9.61 3.77 1.25
C THR A 18 -9.74 3.82 -0.27
N LEU A 19 -9.16 2.85 -0.98
CA LEU A 19 -9.34 2.69 -2.43
C LEU A 19 -9.66 1.23 -2.77
N PRO A 20 -10.37 0.94 -3.88
CA PRO A 20 -10.38 -0.39 -4.46
C PRO A 20 -8.94 -0.86 -4.69
N ALA A 21 -8.65 -2.12 -4.36
CA ALA A 21 -7.29 -2.65 -4.43
C ALA A 21 -6.67 -2.48 -5.82
N GLU A 22 -7.41 -2.84 -6.88
CA GLU A 22 -6.97 -2.67 -8.27
C GLU A 22 -6.51 -1.24 -8.57
N LYS A 23 -7.25 -0.22 -8.10
CA LYS A 23 -6.88 1.18 -8.31
C LYS A 23 -5.62 1.55 -7.54
N PHE A 24 -5.52 1.12 -6.28
CA PHE A 24 -4.37 1.42 -5.44
C PHE A 24 -3.09 0.71 -5.92
N GLU A 25 -3.20 -0.57 -6.29
CA GLU A 25 -2.09 -1.33 -6.86
C GLU A 25 -1.62 -0.72 -8.18
N LYS A 26 -2.55 -0.27 -9.03
CA LYS A 26 -2.21 0.45 -10.26
C LYS A 26 -1.40 1.72 -9.98
N LEU A 27 -1.77 2.53 -8.98
CA LEU A 27 -1.00 3.72 -8.61
C LEU A 27 0.44 3.36 -8.21
N LEU A 28 0.61 2.28 -7.44
CA LEU A 28 1.93 1.80 -7.02
C LEU A 28 2.75 1.33 -8.22
N THR A 29 2.18 0.49 -9.08
CA THR A 29 2.89 -0.05 -10.25
C THR A 29 3.22 1.03 -11.27
N ASP A 30 2.32 2.00 -11.49
CA ASP A 30 2.56 3.13 -12.40
C ASP A 30 3.69 4.03 -11.85
N ALA A 31 3.85 4.11 -10.52
CA ALA A 31 4.98 4.77 -9.85
C ALA A 31 6.24 3.90 -9.74
N GLY A 32 6.27 2.73 -10.37
CA GLY A 32 7.43 1.84 -10.43
C GLY A 32 7.59 0.88 -9.25
N TYR A 33 6.65 0.84 -8.31
CA TYR A 33 6.70 -0.10 -7.19
C TYR A 33 6.40 -1.53 -7.64
N GLN A 34 7.08 -2.48 -7.02
CA GLN A 34 6.92 -3.92 -7.24
C GLN A 34 6.39 -4.58 -5.97
N ARG A 35 5.40 -5.47 -6.12
CA ARG A 35 4.90 -6.30 -5.02
C ARG A 35 5.98 -7.28 -4.58
N LEU A 36 6.33 -7.25 -3.30
CA LEU A 36 7.36 -8.11 -2.70
C LEU A 36 6.75 -9.39 -2.09
N GLY A 37 5.55 -9.28 -1.50
CA GLY A 37 4.87 -10.40 -0.87
C GLY A 37 3.70 -9.94 -0.01
N SER A 38 2.99 -10.89 0.58
CA SER A 38 1.88 -10.64 1.51
C SER A 38 1.95 -11.53 2.74
N ALA A 39 1.27 -11.10 3.81
CA ALA A 39 1.08 -11.88 5.02
C ALA A 39 -0.24 -11.52 5.71
N PRO A 40 -0.76 -12.39 6.59
CA PRO A 40 -1.87 -12.03 7.47
C PRO A 40 -1.52 -10.85 8.39
N ALA A 41 -2.50 -10.01 8.65
CA ALA A 41 -2.45 -8.89 9.59
C ALA A 41 -3.59 -8.96 10.61
N LYS A 42 -3.52 -8.12 11.65
CA LYS A 42 -4.52 -8.09 12.73
C LYS A 42 -5.93 -7.90 12.19
N GLY A 43 -6.89 -8.68 12.72
CA GLY A 43 -8.29 -8.58 12.36
C GLY A 43 -8.64 -9.18 11.01
N LYS A 44 -7.97 -10.28 10.62
CA LYS A 44 -8.15 -11.00 9.34
C LYS A 44 -7.82 -10.16 8.11
N ARG A 45 -7.08 -9.07 8.27
CA ARG A 45 -6.63 -8.23 7.16
C ARG A 45 -5.41 -8.85 6.49
N VAL A 46 -5.10 -8.38 5.30
CA VAL A 46 -3.89 -8.78 4.58
C VAL A 46 -2.93 -7.59 4.55
N LYS A 47 -1.66 -7.82 4.87
CA LYS A 47 -0.60 -6.84 4.62
C LYS A 47 0.16 -7.22 3.36
N ILE A 48 0.55 -6.23 2.58
CA ILE A 48 1.32 -6.39 1.35
C ILE A 48 2.49 -5.41 1.40
N TRP A 49 3.69 -5.91 1.09
CA TRP A 49 4.88 -5.11 0.96
C TRP A 49 5.19 -4.79 -0.49
N TRP A 50 5.62 -3.56 -0.71
CA TRP A 50 6.02 -3.04 -2.01
C TRP A 50 7.42 -2.49 -1.91
N ARG A 51 8.23 -2.74 -2.94
CA ARG A 51 9.59 -2.21 -3.06
C ARG A 51 9.71 -1.31 -4.28
N HIS A 52 10.66 -0.39 -4.21
CA HIS A 52 11.10 0.45 -5.31
C HIS A 52 12.63 0.53 -5.24
N ASP A 53 13.30 0.71 -6.37
CA ASP A 53 14.77 0.74 -6.40
C ASP A 53 15.34 2.03 -5.78
N ILE A 54 14.55 3.12 -5.83
CA ILE A 54 14.94 4.46 -5.34
C ILE A 54 14.18 4.85 -4.06
N TYR A 55 12.92 4.43 -3.93
CA TYR A 55 12.04 4.91 -2.88
C TYR A 55 11.95 3.93 -1.72
N ARG A 56 11.51 4.42 -0.55
CA ARG A 56 11.30 3.57 0.62
C ARG A 56 10.23 2.52 0.32
N ARG A 57 10.37 1.35 0.97
CA ARG A 57 9.38 0.27 0.87
C ARG A 57 8.07 0.73 1.49
N ILE A 58 6.97 0.26 0.92
CA ILE A 58 5.62 0.55 1.43
C ILE A 58 5.06 -0.72 2.03
N GLU A 59 4.53 -0.64 3.25
CA GLU A 59 3.58 -1.62 3.77
C GLU A 59 2.17 -1.08 3.58
N SER A 60 1.29 -1.92 3.05
CA SER A 60 -0.12 -1.59 2.83
C SER A 60 -1.00 -2.66 3.43
N ILE A 61 -2.16 -2.27 3.95
CA ILE A 61 -3.11 -3.16 4.61
C ILE A 61 -4.42 -3.15 3.83
N TYR A 62 -4.97 -4.32 3.57
CA TYR A 62 -6.18 -4.55 2.79
C TYR A 62 -7.29 -5.16 3.65
N SER A 63 -8.51 -5.13 3.13
CA SER A 63 -9.64 -5.90 3.63
C SER A 63 -9.35 -7.42 3.58
N PRO A 64 -10.09 -8.25 4.34
CA PRO A 64 -9.86 -9.70 4.38
C PRO A 64 -9.98 -10.42 3.03
N ASP A 65 -10.75 -9.86 2.10
CA ASP A 65 -10.95 -10.33 0.73
C ASP A 65 -9.98 -9.68 -0.27
N GLU A 66 -9.01 -8.90 0.21
CA GLU A 66 -8.07 -8.12 -0.60
C GLU A 66 -8.72 -7.11 -1.58
N ALA A 67 -10.04 -6.86 -1.50
CA ALA A 67 -10.75 -6.02 -2.45
C ALA A 67 -10.50 -4.51 -2.24
N VAL A 68 -10.12 -4.09 -1.03
CA VAL A 68 -9.99 -2.68 -0.64
C VAL A 68 -8.67 -2.44 0.10
N ALA A 69 -7.89 -1.47 -0.38
CA ALA A 69 -6.74 -0.92 0.33
C ALA A 69 -7.20 0.05 1.42
N ILE A 70 -6.77 -0.19 2.67
CA ILE A 70 -7.25 0.48 3.88
C ILE A 70 -6.24 1.50 4.41
N THR A 71 -4.95 1.20 4.32
CA THR A 71 -3.86 2.09 4.72
C THR A 71 -2.59 1.68 3.99
N ALA A 72 -1.68 2.63 3.83
CA ALA A 72 -0.34 2.38 3.32
C ALA A 72 0.61 3.38 3.97
N TYR A 73 1.84 2.96 4.27
CA TYR A 73 2.88 3.82 4.83
C TYR A 73 4.26 3.28 4.49
N HIS A 74 5.25 4.18 4.53
CA HIS A 74 6.64 3.79 4.37
C HIS A 74 7.15 3.00 5.57
N ILE A 75 7.94 1.97 5.30
CA ILE A 75 8.70 1.22 6.27
C ILE A 75 10.19 1.34 5.96
N GLU A 76 11.03 1.30 6.99
CA GLU A 76 12.48 1.34 6.82
C GLU A 76 12.99 0.06 6.16
N GLN A 77 14.06 0.19 5.36
CA GLN A 77 14.75 -0.95 4.79
C GLN A 77 15.74 -1.48 5.85
N SER A 78 15.44 -2.65 6.43
CA SER A 78 16.38 -3.42 7.24
C SER A 78 17.42 -4.11 6.37
#